data_AF-A0AAP7LUX5-F1
#
_entry.id   AF-A0AAP7LUX5-F1
#
_cell.length_a   1.000
_cell.length_b   1.000
_cell.length_c   1.000
_cell.angle_alpha   90.00
_cell.angle_beta   90.00
_cell.angle_gamma   90.00
#
_symmetry.space_group_name_H-M   'P 1'
#
loop_
_entity.id
_entity.type
_entity.pdbx_description
1 polymer ?
#
loop_
_entity_poly.entity_id
_entity_poly.type
_entity_poly.pdbx_seq_one_letter_code
_entity_poly.pdbx_strand_id
1 'polypeptide(L)'
;MTNFYRKSELYDNHKAHMENEKIEVEYTINKDIIKVTSESACTGFVNLRRTYHIEQEEIFNLIKEMKREAKKHGTKLKGINKLTEYVKEHYSSYNSEFMKYDKKFDILALLWEQNVDNIKMGHRNNAIYNEVLFKYQTELSNMLNRNCIIPIIHSYYYNLKNYLKEMQKEENKYTLITVA
;
A
#
# COMPACT_ATOMS: atom_id res chain seq x y z
N MET A 1 11.85 -0.86 50.75
CA MET A 1 11.66 -0.54 49.31
C MET A 1 11.51 -1.86 48.58
N THR A 2 10.28 -2.29 48.31
CA THR A 2 9.98 -3.53 47.59
C THR A 2 10.24 -3.29 46.11
N ASN A 3 11.28 -3.93 45.58
CA ASN A 3 11.60 -3.92 44.16
C ASN A 3 10.48 -4.69 43.43
N PHE A 4 9.50 -3.97 42.88
CA PHE A 4 8.55 -4.54 41.94
C PHE A 4 9.28 -4.80 40.62
N TYR A 5 9.97 -5.93 40.52
CA TYR A 5 10.30 -6.51 39.22
C TYR A 5 8.96 -6.78 38.52
N ARG A 6 8.57 -5.89 37.59
CA ARG A 6 7.50 -6.20 36.64
C ARG A 6 7.94 -7.47 35.92
N LYS A 7 7.20 -8.58 36.11
CA LYS A 7 7.34 -9.78 35.27
C LYS A 7 7.35 -9.33 33.82
N SER A 8 8.22 -9.92 33.00
CA SER A 8 8.30 -9.61 31.58
C SER A 8 7.12 -10.24 30.86
N GLU A 9 5.94 -9.63 31.05
CA GLU A 9 4.64 -10.14 30.60
C GLU A 9 4.65 -10.47 29.11
N LEU A 10 5.29 -9.64 28.28
CA LEU A 10 5.44 -9.88 26.85
C LEU A 10 6.25 -11.16 26.56
N TYR A 11 7.37 -11.35 27.26
CA TYR A 11 8.22 -12.53 27.12
C TYR A 11 7.50 -13.80 27.58
N ASP A 12 6.87 -13.76 28.76
CA ASP A 12 6.16 -14.88 29.34
C ASP A 12 4.96 -15.29 28.46
N ASN A 13 4.19 -14.31 27.96
CA ASN A 13 3.06 -14.55 27.06
C ASN A 13 3.53 -15.13 25.72
N HIS A 14 4.63 -14.64 25.16
CA HIS A 14 5.19 -15.21 23.94
C HIS A 14 5.66 -16.64 24.16
N LYS A 15 6.39 -16.92 25.25
CA LYS A 15 6.89 -18.27 25.58
C LYS A 15 5.74 -19.27 25.74
N ALA A 16 4.69 -18.91 26.49
CA ALA A 16 3.50 -19.74 26.64
C ALA A 16 2.80 -19.99 25.30
N HIS A 17 2.65 -18.96 24.46
CA HIS A 17 2.04 -19.12 23.14
C HIS A 17 2.83 -20.06 22.22
N MET A 18 4.16 -20.09 22.33
CA MET A 18 5.00 -20.97 21.49
C MET A 18 4.82 -22.46 21.80
N GLU A 19 4.21 -22.82 22.94
CA GLU A 19 3.83 -24.20 23.29
C GLU A 19 2.60 -24.69 22.51
N ASN A 20 1.81 -23.79 21.91
CA ASN A 20 0.65 -24.16 21.11
C ASN A 20 1.05 -24.93 19.84
N GLU A 21 0.09 -25.72 19.32
CA GLU A 21 0.22 -26.44 18.05
C GLU A 21 0.56 -25.50 16.89
N LYS A 22 1.43 -25.96 15.98
CA LYS A 22 1.75 -25.21 14.75
C LYS A 22 0.55 -25.24 13.80
N ILE A 23 0.39 -24.17 13.03
CA ILE A 23 -0.57 -24.12 11.93
C ILE A 23 0.21 -24.36 10.64
N GLU A 24 -0.29 -25.27 9.79
CA GLU A 24 0.21 -25.43 8.43
C GLU A 24 -0.27 -24.26 7.57
N VAL A 25 0.69 -23.59 6.93
CA VAL A 25 0.46 -22.36 6.16
C VAL A 25 1.01 -22.47 4.75
N GLU A 26 0.24 -21.94 3.81
CA GLU A 26 0.68 -21.66 2.46
C GLU A 26 1.09 -20.19 2.37
N TYR A 27 2.24 -19.90 1.79
CA TYR A 27 2.72 -18.53 1.68
C TYR A 27 3.39 -18.20 0.35
N THR A 28 3.28 -16.92 -0.02
CA THR A 28 4.08 -16.28 -1.05
C THR A 28 4.57 -14.97 -0.45
N ILE A 29 5.85 -14.95 -0.07
CA ILE A 29 6.49 -13.76 0.47
C ILE A 29 7.70 -13.45 -0.42
N ASN A 30 7.73 -12.23 -0.95
CA ASN A 30 8.84 -11.69 -1.72
C ASN A 30 8.74 -10.16 -1.69
N LYS A 31 9.65 -9.48 -2.41
CA LYS A 31 9.69 -8.02 -2.48
C LYS A 31 8.37 -7.37 -2.94
N ASP A 32 7.51 -8.07 -3.69
CA ASP A 32 6.31 -7.49 -4.30
C ASP A 32 5.02 -7.91 -3.58
N ILE A 33 5.02 -9.04 -2.86
CA ILE A 33 3.81 -9.67 -2.28
C ILE A 33 4.13 -10.26 -0.92
N ILE A 34 3.22 -10.06 0.05
CA ILE A 34 3.20 -10.75 1.34
C ILE A 34 1.83 -11.41 1.48
N LYS A 35 1.76 -12.71 1.20
CA LYS A 35 0.54 -13.52 1.34
C LYS A 35 0.84 -14.71 2.24
N VAL A 36 0.10 -14.84 3.33
CA VAL A 36 0.16 -15.99 4.24
C VAL A 36 -1.26 -16.40 4.61
N THR A 37 -1.58 -17.66 4.33
CA THR A 37 -2.91 -18.26 4.53
C THR A 37 -2.75 -19.63 5.18
N SER A 38 -3.74 -20.08 5.95
CA SER A 38 -3.78 -21.49 6.40
C SER A 38 -4.04 -22.42 5.22
N GLU A 39 -3.59 -23.67 5.29
CA GLU A 39 -3.74 -24.68 4.22
C GLU A 39 -5.22 -24.90 3.81
N SER A 40 -6.17 -24.80 4.74
CA SER A 40 -7.61 -24.84 4.44
C SER A 40 -8.17 -23.57 3.79
N ALA A 41 -7.34 -22.56 3.52
CA ALA A 41 -7.68 -21.20 3.08
C ALA A 41 -8.74 -20.47 3.94
N CYS A 42 -9.16 -21.05 5.07
CA CYS A 42 -10.20 -20.47 5.93
C CYS A 42 -9.72 -19.25 6.72
N THR A 43 -8.40 -19.09 6.93
CA THR A 43 -7.82 -17.95 7.66
C THR A 43 -6.70 -17.29 6.86
N GLY A 44 -6.92 -16.03 6.45
CA GLY A 44 -5.86 -15.16 5.93
C GLY A 44 -5.18 -14.40 7.07
N PHE A 45 -3.87 -14.57 7.22
CA PHE A 45 -3.07 -13.86 8.21
C PHE A 45 -2.60 -12.51 7.68
N VAL A 46 -2.15 -12.50 6.42
CA VAL A 46 -1.76 -11.29 5.69
C VAL A 46 -1.96 -11.50 4.20
N ASN A 47 -2.41 -10.45 3.51
CA ASN A 47 -2.51 -10.42 2.06
C ASN A 47 -2.27 -8.99 1.58
N LEU A 48 -1.01 -8.67 1.33
CA LEU A 48 -0.55 -7.35 0.90
C LEU A 48 0.17 -7.47 -0.43
N ARG A 49 -0.09 -6.50 -1.31
CA ARG A 49 0.68 -6.27 -2.54
C ARG A 49 1.38 -4.94 -2.42
N ARG A 50 2.65 -4.88 -2.83
CA ARG A 50 3.43 -3.65 -2.86
C ARG A 50 2.77 -2.67 -3.81
N THR A 51 2.58 -1.44 -3.36
CA THR A 51 2.11 -0.35 -4.20
C THR A 51 3.25 0.13 -5.11
N TYR A 52 2.93 0.54 -6.34
CA TYR A 52 3.92 1.03 -7.31
C TYR A 52 4.29 2.50 -7.05
N HIS A 53 5.56 2.85 -7.21
CA HIS A 53 6.00 4.25 -7.20
C HIS A 53 5.70 4.89 -8.54
N ILE A 54 5.05 6.06 -8.55
CA ILE A 54 4.73 6.77 -9.79
C ILE A 54 5.71 7.91 -9.92
N GLU A 55 6.57 7.83 -10.93
CA GLU A 55 7.53 8.88 -11.22
C GLU A 55 6.84 10.18 -11.65
N GLN A 56 7.40 11.34 -11.25
CA GLN A 56 6.82 12.65 -11.57
C GLN A 56 6.71 12.85 -13.07
N GLU A 57 7.72 12.39 -13.80
CA GLU A 57 7.79 12.48 -15.24
C GLU A 57 6.67 11.68 -15.91
N GLU A 58 6.33 10.50 -15.38
CA GLU A 58 5.20 9.71 -15.89
C GLU A 58 3.89 10.50 -15.81
N ILE A 59 3.64 11.18 -14.68
CA ILE A 59 2.43 12.00 -14.50
C ILE A 59 2.42 13.16 -15.52
N PHE A 60 3.55 13.86 -15.70
CA PHE A 60 3.61 14.98 -16.64
C PHE A 60 3.52 14.55 -18.10
N ASN A 61 4.10 13.41 -18.46
CA ASN A 61 3.96 12.85 -19.80
C ASN A 61 2.51 12.48 -20.08
N LEU A 62 1.82 11.88 -19.11
CA LEU A 62 0.41 11.57 -19.22
C LEU A 62 -0.46 12.84 -19.36
N ILE A 63 -0.14 13.93 -18.63
CA ILE A 63 -0.81 15.23 -18.79
C ILE A 63 -0.57 15.82 -20.20
N LYS A 64 0.65 15.70 -20.75
CA LYS A 64 0.97 16.15 -22.11
C LYS A 64 0.19 15.35 -23.15
N GLU A 65 0.13 14.03 -23.00
CA GLU A 65 -0.64 13.15 -23.90
C GLU A 65 -2.14 13.47 -23.86
N MET A 66 -2.71 13.63 -22.66
CA MET A 66 -4.09 14.09 -22.47
C MET A 66 -4.36 15.41 -23.22
N LYS A 67 -3.47 16.40 -23.08
CA LYS A 67 -3.59 17.69 -23.79
C LYS A 67 -3.52 17.52 -25.32
N ARG A 68 -2.66 16.62 -25.81
CA ARG A 68 -2.55 16.31 -27.25
C ARG A 68 -3.82 15.68 -27.80
N GLU A 69 -4.35 14.65 -27.14
CA GLU A 69 -5.59 14.00 -27.56
C GLU A 69 -6.79 14.96 -27.46
N ALA A 70 -6.87 15.76 -26.39
CA ALA A 70 -7.92 16.77 -26.23
C ALA A 70 -7.96 17.76 -27.39
N LYS A 71 -6.79 18.21 -27.86
CA LYS A 71 -6.68 19.09 -29.02
C LYS A 71 -7.19 18.45 -30.31
N LYS A 72 -6.93 17.15 -30.53
CA LYS A 72 -7.42 16.43 -31.72
C LYS A 72 -8.94 16.34 -31.76
N HIS A 73 -9.56 16.13 -30.59
CA HIS A 73 -11.00 15.93 -30.49
C HIS A 73 -11.79 17.21 -30.16
N GLY A 74 -11.12 18.34 -29.95
CA GLY A 74 -11.77 19.59 -29.51
C GLY A 74 -12.32 19.50 -28.07
N THR A 75 -11.83 18.56 -27.26
CA THR A 75 -12.26 18.34 -25.88
C THR A 75 -11.64 19.36 -24.94
N LYS A 76 -12.42 19.91 -24.00
CA LYS A 76 -11.91 20.78 -22.94
C LYS A 76 -11.46 19.97 -21.74
N LEU A 77 -10.26 20.25 -21.21
CA LEU A 77 -9.74 19.63 -19.98
C LEU A 77 -9.86 20.61 -18.81
N LYS A 78 -10.90 20.46 -17.97
CA LYS A 78 -11.09 21.30 -16.78
C LYS A 78 -10.27 20.76 -15.62
N GLY A 79 -9.54 21.64 -14.94
CA GLY A 79 -8.72 21.29 -13.78
C GLY A 79 -7.30 20.82 -14.11
N ILE A 80 -6.93 20.64 -15.38
CA ILE A 80 -5.62 20.07 -15.77
C ILE A 80 -4.43 20.92 -15.31
N ASN A 81 -4.57 22.25 -15.33
CA ASN A 81 -3.51 23.14 -14.86
C ASN A 81 -3.40 23.11 -13.32
N LYS A 82 -4.53 23.10 -12.60
CA LYS A 82 -4.55 22.94 -11.14
C LYS A 82 -3.91 21.62 -10.71
N LEU A 83 -4.21 20.54 -11.42
CA LEU A 83 -3.58 19.24 -11.19
C LEU A 83 -2.07 19.30 -11.44
N THR A 84 -1.63 19.97 -12.52
CA THR A 84 -0.21 20.14 -12.83
C THR A 84 0.52 20.88 -11.70
N GLU A 85 -0.07 21.96 -11.19
CA GLU A 85 0.46 22.73 -10.05
C GLU A 85 0.50 21.88 -8.78
N TYR A 86 -0.60 21.20 -8.45
CA TYR A 86 -0.69 20.31 -7.30
C TYR A 86 0.42 19.24 -7.30
N VAL A 87 0.65 18.58 -8.45
CA VAL A 87 1.71 17.57 -8.57
C VAL A 87 3.09 18.21 -8.37
N LYS A 88 3.35 19.39 -8.93
CA LYS A 88 4.64 20.08 -8.72
C LYS A 88 4.88 20.40 -7.24
N GLU A 89 3.86 20.90 -6.55
CA GLU A 89 3.95 21.33 -5.16
C GLU A 89 4.08 20.14 -4.18
N HIS A 90 3.36 19.05 -4.44
CA HIS A 90 3.25 17.95 -3.48
C HIS A 90 4.10 16.71 -3.81
N TYR A 91 4.75 16.64 -4.98
CA TYR A 91 5.50 15.45 -5.38
C TYR A 91 6.66 15.11 -4.44
N SER A 92 7.38 16.10 -3.93
CA SER A 92 8.48 15.85 -2.98
C SER A 92 7.98 15.14 -1.71
N SER A 93 6.84 15.59 -1.17
CA SER A 93 6.17 14.96 -0.02
C SER A 93 5.67 13.55 -0.37
N TYR A 94 5.07 13.38 -1.55
CA TYR A 94 4.67 12.06 -2.06
C TYR A 94 5.85 11.10 -2.10
N ASN A 95 6.96 11.51 -2.73
CA ASN A 95 8.14 10.67 -2.88
C ASN A 95 8.73 10.27 -1.53
N SER A 96 8.85 11.23 -0.60
CA SER A 96 9.34 10.98 0.76
C SER A 96 8.45 9.97 1.51
N GLU A 97 7.13 10.16 1.48
CA GLU A 97 6.19 9.22 2.11
C GLU A 97 6.20 7.85 1.43
N PHE A 98 6.33 7.81 0.11
CA PHE A 98 6.44 6.55 -0.61
C PHE A 98 7.71 5.80 -0.21
N MET A 99 8.87 6.44 -0.15
CA MET A 99 10.12 5.77 0.27
C MET A 99 10.03 5.21 1.70
N LYS A 100 9.29 5.89 2.60
CA LYS A 100 8.99 5.36 3.94
C LYS A 100 8.08 4.14 3.88
N TYR A 101 7.02 4.19 3.06
CA TYR A 101 6.11 3.06 2.82
C TYR A 101 6.89 1.86 2.28
N ASP A 102 7.72 2.10 1.28
CA ASP A 102 8.51 1.11 0.55
C ASP A 102 9.45 0.35 1.49
N LYS A 103 10.22 1.10 2.28
CA LYS A 103 11.08 0.55 3.33
C LYS A 103 10.29 -0.24 4.38
N LYS A 104 9.11 0.24 4.79
CA LYS A 104 8.25 -0.48 5.75
C LYS A 104 7.70 -1.78 5.17
N PHE A 105 7.38 -1.79 3.88
CA PHE A 105 6.95 -3.01 3.19
C PHE A 105 8.07 -4.04 3.18
N ASP A 106 9.30 -3.64 2.86
CA ASP A 106 10.48 -4.53 2.91
C ASP A 106 10.71 -5.09 4.31
N ILE A 107 10.66 -4.24 5.34
CA ILE A 107 10.80 -4.69 6.73
C ILE A 107 9.71 -5.70 7.07
N LEU A 108 8.46 -5.43 6.70
CA LEU A 108 7.36 -6.35 6.96
C LEU A 108 7.52 -7.68 6.21
N ALA A 109 7.98 -7.66 4.97
CA ALA A 109 8.24 -8.87 4.18
C ALA A 109 9.30 -9.74 4.88
N LEU A 110 10.43 -9.14 5.28
CA LEU A 110 11.51 -9.84 5.99
C LEU A 110 11.05 -10.39 7.35
N LEU A 111 10.23 -9.63 8.09
CA LEU A 111 9.66 -10.10 9.35
C LEU A 111 8.73 -11.29 9.12
N TRP A 112 7.92 -11.29 8.06
CA TRP A 112 7.09 -12.44 7.72
C TRP A 112 7.93 -13.65 7.30
N GLU A 113 8.95 -13.48 6.46
CA GLU A 113 9.86 -14.58 6.07
C GLU A 113 10.50 -15.25 7.29
N GLN A 114 10.88 -14.47 8.31
CA GLN A 114 11.49 -15.00 9.53
C GLN A 114 10.50 -15.71 10.47
N ASN A 115 9.20 -15.42 10.37
CA ASN A 115 8.19 -15.86 11.35
C ASN A 115 7.14 -16.82 10.79
N VAL A 116 7.03 -16.97 9.46
CA VAL A 116 5.94 -17.71 8.82
C VAL A 116 5.87 -19.18 9.26
N ASP A 117 7.02 -19.84 9.45
CA ASP A 117 7.11 -21.26 9.88
C ASP A 117 6.83 -21.48 11.38
N ASN A 118 6.63 -20.39 12.12
CA ASN A 118 6.43 -20.38 13.57
C ASN A 118 5.02 -19.98 13.98
N ILE A 119 4.09 -19.86 13.03
CA ILE A 119 2.69 -19.52 13.32
C ILE A 119 2.06 -20.66 14.12
N LYS A 120 1.49 -20.32 15.28
CA LYS A 120 0.80 -21.26 16.18
C LYS A 120 -0.69 -20.96 16.28
N MET A 121 -1.44 -21.96 16.77
CA MET A 121 -2.84 -21.82 17.15
C MET A 121 -3.02 -20.66 18.13
N GLY A 122 -4.07 -19.86 17.89
CA GLY A 122 -4.28 -18.61 18.60
C GLY A 122 -3.29 -17.50 18.23
N HIS A 123 -2.80 -17.44 16.98
CA HIS A 123 -1.81 -16.45 16.50
C HIS A 123 -2.10 -14.99 16.91
N ARG A 124 -3.39 -14.60 16.99
CA ARG A 124 -3.81 -13.27 17.44
C ARG A 124 -3.45 -12.97 18.90
N ASN A 125 -3.12 -13.99 19.68
CA ASN A 125 -2.66 -13.87 21.06
C ASN A 125 -1.13 -13.89 21.16
N ASN A 126 -0.41 -14.08 20.06
CA ASN A 126 1.04 -14.01 20.05
C ASN A 126 1.47 -12.56 20.28
N ALA A 127 2.16 -12.33 21.40
CA ALA A 127 2.59 -10.99 21.77
C ALA A 127 3.50 -10.35 20.71
N ILE A 128 4.39 -11.13 20.06
CA ILE A 128 5.26 -10.63 18.99
C ILE A 128 4.48 -10.31 17.72
N TYR A 129 3.47 -11.13 17.39
CA TYR A 129 2.60 -10.86 16.26
C TYR A 129 1.89 -9.51 16.41
N ASN A 130 1.30 -9.26 17.59
CA ASN A 130 0.56 -8.03 17.85
C ASN A 130 1.48 -6.79 17.94
N GLU A 131 2.59 -6.90 18.65
CA GLU A 131 3.48 -5.76 18.91
C GLU A 131 4.33 -5.37 17.69
N VAL A 132 4.65 -6.34 16.82
CA VAL A 132 5.56 -6.12 15.69
C VAL A 132 4.82 -6.26 14.36
N LEU A 133 4.42 -7.47 13.97
CA LEU A 133 3.87 -7.72 12.63
C LEU A 133 2.60 -6.92 12.36
N PHE A 134 1.63 -6.97 13.27
CA PHE A 134 0.36 -6.28 13.14
C PHE A 134 0.52 -4.75 13.17
N LYS A 135 1.48 -4.25 13.96
CA LYS A 135 1.82 -2.82 13.98
C LYS A 135 2.31 -2.34 12.62
N TYR A 136 3.27 -3.03 12.00
CA TYR A 136 3.75 -2.67 10.67
C TYR A 136 2.66 -2.78 9.59
N GLN A 137 1.81 -3.81 9.65
CA GLN A 137 0.64 -3.93 8.76
C GLN A 137 -0.32 -2.74 8.90
N THR A 138 -0.61 -2.34 10.14
CA THR A 138 -1.49 -1.20 10.44
C THR A 138 -0.88 0.09 9.94
N GLU A 139 0.41 0.32 10.17
CA GLU A 139 1.12 1.50 9.68
C GLU A 139 1.08 1.59 8.15
N LEU A 140 1.38 0.50 7.43
CA LEU A 140 1.26 0.47 5.97
C LEU A 140 -0.17 0.76 5.50
N SER A 141 -1.17 0.19 6.17
CA SER A 141 -2.58 0.43 5.86
C SER A 141 -2.97 1.90 6.06
N ASN A 142 -2.45 2.53 7.11
CA ASN A 142 -2.67 3.95 7.39
C ASN A 142 -2.04 4.85 6.32
N MET A 143 -0.84 4.52 5.82
CA MET A 143 -0.19 5.26 4.74
C MET A 143 -0.93 5.16 3.41
N LEU A 144 -1.72 4.09 3.22
CA LEU A 144 -2.58 3.87 2.07
C LEU A 144 -4.05 4.29 2.29
N ASN A 145 -4.33 5.02 3.37
CA ASN A 145 -5.66 5.60 3.57
C ASN A 145 -5.96 6.65 2.49
N ARG A 146 -7.21 6.68 1.99
CA ARG A 146 -7.68 7.55 0.89
C ARG A 146 -7.27 9.03 0.98
N ASN A 147 -7.07 9.55 2.19
CA ASN A 147 -6.74 10.96 2.43
C ASN A 147 -5.22 11.22 2.52
N CYS A 148 -4.39 10.18 2.41
CA CYS A 148 -2.94 10.30 2.43
C CYS A 148 -2.39 10.61 1.03
N ILE A 149 -1.20 11.20 0.99
CA ILE A 149 -0.61 11.70 -0.26
C ILE A 149 -0.36 10.60 -1.30
N ILE A 150 -0.02 9.37 -0.86
CA ILE A 150 0.22 8.23 -1.76
C ILE A 150 -1.07 7.90 -2.55
N PRO A 151 -2.21 7.55 -1.92
CA PRO A 151 -3.46 7.33 -2.63
C PRO A 151 -3.96 8.52 -3.45
N ILE A 152 -3.74 9.75 -2.99
CA ILE A 152 -4.16 10.95 -3.73
C ILE A 152 -3.44 11.04 -5.08
N ILE A 153 -2.10 10.92 -5.09
CA ILE A 153 -1.30 10.96 -6.33
C ILE A 153 -1.64 9.76 -7.22
N HIS A 154 -1.78 8.57 -6.65
CA HIS A 154 -2.21 7.37 -7.36
C HIS A 154 -3.56 7.57 -8.04
N SER A 155 -4.54 8.11 -7.32
CA SER A 155 -5.87 8.40 -7.85
C SER A 155 -5.80 9.33 -9.05
N TYR A 156 -5.05 10.44 -8.96
CA TYR A 156 -4.87 11.33 -10.11
C TYR A 156 -4.23 10.64 -11.31
N TYR A 157 -3.18 9.85 -11.08
CA TYR A 157 -2.50 9.12 -12.15
C TYR A 157 -3.43 8.11 -12.84
N TYR A 158 -4.12 7.26 -12.09
CA TYR A 158 -5.02 6.26 -12.67
C TYR A 158 -6.23 6.90 -13.35
N ASN A 159 -6.78 7.98 -12.79
CA ASN A 159 -7.84 8.74 -13.44
C ASN A 159 -7.39 9.33 -14.77
N LEU A 160 -6.20 9.93 -14.83
CA LEU A 160 -5.62 10.42 -16.09
C LEU A 160 -5.45 9.29 -17.12
N LYS A 161 -4.97 8.11 -16.71
CA LYS A 161 -4.81 6.95 -17.62
C LYS A 161 -6.16 6.49 -18.16
N ASN A 162 -7.17 6.42 -17.29
CA ASN A 162 -8.51 6.01 -17.66
C ASN A 162 -9.12 7.03 -18.64
N TYR A 163 -9.03 8.33 -18.35
CA TYR A 163 -9.54 9.36 -19.25
C TYR A 163 -8.83 9.34 -20.61
N LEU A 164 -7.50 9.18 -20.63
CA LEU A 164 -6.75 9.10 -21.87
C LEU A 164 -7.21 7.90 -22.71
N LYS A 165 -7.36 6.72 -22.08
CA LYS A 165 -7.85 5.50 -22.73
C LYS A 165 -9.25 5.70 -23.29
N GLU A 166 -10.15 6.35 -22.55
CA GLU A 166 -11.50 6.62 -23.04
C GLU A 166 -11.52 7.62 -24.20
N MET A 167 -10.65 8.63 -24.22
CA MET A 167 -10.53 9.58 -25.33
C MET A 167 -9.96 8.97 -26.60
N GLN A 168 -9.10 7.95 -26.47
CA GLN A 168 -8.50 7.25 -27.60
C GLN A 168 -9.49 6.32 -28.31
N LYS A 169 -10.65 6.03 -27.73
CA LYS A 169 -11.71 5.27 -28.38
C LYS A 169 -12.46 6.18 -29.35
N GLU A 170 -12.46 5.83 -30.64
CA GLU A 170 -13.04 6.64 -31.72
C GLU A 170 -14.55 6.95 -31.54
N GLU A 171 -15.25 6.09 -30.81
CA GLU A 171 -16.69 6.23 -30.51
C GLU A 171 -16.99 7.33 -29.47
N ASN A 172 -16.00 7.73 -28.68
CA ASN A 172 -16.18 8.65 -27.56
C ASN A 172 -15.81 10.10 -27.94
N LYS A 173 -16.82 10.92 -28.24
CA LYS A 173 -16.65 12.37 -28.42
C LYS A 173 -16.99 13.14 -27.15
N TYR A 174 -16.05 13.18 -26.20
CA TYR A 174 -16.20 14.04 -25.02
C TYR A 174 -16.00 15.51 -25.38
N THR A 175 -16.94 16.37 -24.97
CA THR A 175 -16.80 17.82 -25.08
C THR A 175 -16.02 18.41 -23.89
N LEU A 176 -16.09 17.75 -22.73
CA LEU A 176 -15.46 18.18 -21.48
C LEU A 176 -15.04 16.98 -20.64
N ILE A 177 -13.82 17.02 -20.11
CA ILE A 177 -13.33 16.10 -19.06
C ILE A 177 -12.86 16.92 -17.87
N THR A 178 -13.29 16.51 -16.68
CA THR A 178 -12.86 17.12 -15.41
C THR A 178 -11.84 16.20 -14.75
N VAL A 179 -10.60 16.69 -14.62
CA VAL A 179 -9.46 15.92 -14.08
C VAL A 179 -9.12 16.29 -12.62
N ALA A 180 -9.66 17.42 -12.13
CA ALA A 180 -9.56 17.88 -10.74
C ALA A 180 -10.68 18.90 -10.45
#